data_AF-A0A6B1DMP4-F1
#
_entry.id   AF-A0A6B1DMP4-F1
#
_cell.length_a   1.000
_cell.length_b   1.000
_cell.length_c   1.000
_cell.angle_alpha   90.00
_cell.angle_beta   90.00
_cell.angle_gamma   90.00
#
_symmetry.space_group_name_H-M   'P 1'
#
loop_
_entity.id
_entity.type
_entity.pdbx_description
1 polymer ?
#
loop_
_entity_poly.entity_id
_entity_poly.type
_entity_poly.pdbx_seq_one_letter_code
_entity_poly.pdbx_strand_id
1 'polypeptide(L)'
;MAVIVSGRVAGVGITREYNRPARGSVNRRTRPMASQSSHHAPVRLVLVGYGRMGRAVDAIAESHGCAVAERLDIHNNRDGCGIDSPALDGVQVAIEFSLADAIVPNVAKLAARGINVVIGTTGWNDRETEVRRLADDAGIGVVHAANFSLGVNLFQAIVERGAALIAPHADFGAFIHEHHHAAKRDAPSGTALALQAAMRGAGYTREIDMASTRAGKMPGMHTVGYDGPFETIALTHTARDRATFARGAIEAARWVVGRQGWFTMRDVLGLD
;
A
#
# COMPACT_ATOMS: atom_id res chain seq x y z
N MET A 1 -31.46 12.42 -41.78
CA MET A 1 -31.40 12.02 -43.20
C MET A 1 -30.24 11.03 -43.33
N ALA A 2 -30.49 9.88 -43.97
CA ALA A 2 -29.71 8.65 -43.86
C ALA A 2 -28.34 8.67 -44.56
N VAL A 3 -27.42 7.82 -44.11
CA VAL A 3 -26.48 7.14 -45.00
C VAL A 3 -26.49 5.65 -44.65
N ILE A 4 -27.08 4.88 -45.57
CA ILE A 4 -27.04 3.42 -45.64
C ILE A 4 -25.82 3.08 -46.49
N VAL A 5 -24.94 2.19 -46.03
CA VAL A 5 -23.96 1.53 -46.89
C VAL A 5 -24.15 0.02 -46.76
N SER A 6 -24.52 -0.60 -47.88
CA SER A 6 -24.77 -2.02 -48.04
C SER A 6 -23.47 -2.82 -48.12
N GLY A 7 -23.49 -4.03 -47.57
CA GLY A 7 -22.37 -4.96 -47.62
C GLY A 7 -22.26 -5.75 -48.93
N ARG A 8 -21.10 -6.40 -49.10
CA ARG A 8 -20.95 -7.70 -49.77
C ARG A 8 -19.86 -8.50 -49.09
N VAL A 9 -20.20 -9.75 -48.76
CA VAL A 9 -19.34 -10.80 -48.23
C VAL A 9 -18.84 -11.65 -49.40
N ALA A 10 -17.57 -12.04 -49.39
CA ALA A 10 -17.07 -13.21 -50.09
C ALA A 10 -15.91 -13.79 -49.26
N GLY A 11 -16.09 -15.02 -48.77
CA GLY A 11 -15.11 -15.73 -47.97
C GLY A 11 -14.08 -16.47 -48.81
N VAL A 12 -12.93 -16.74 -48.20
CA VAL A 12 -12.07 -17.90 -48.51
C VAL A 12 -11.49 -18.38 -47.18
N GLY A 13 -11.75 -19.64 -46.86
CA GLY A 13 -11.23 -20.30 -45.66
C GLY A 13 -9.79 -20.75 -45.84
N ILE A 14 -9.05 -20.78 -44.74
CA ILE A 14 -7.82 -21.58 -44.60
C ILE A 14 -7.80 -22.12 -43.17
N THR A 15 -8.02 -23.42 -43.06
CA THR A 15 -7.79 -24.22 -41.87
C THR A 15 -6.28 -24.26 -41.57
N ARG A 16 -5.88 -23.95 -40.35
CA ARG A 16 -4.58 -24.36 -39.82
C ARG A 16 -4.76 -25.04 -38.47
N GLU A 17 -4.60 -26.35 -38.49
CA GLU A 17 -4.36 -27.20 -37.32
C GLU A 17 -3.14 -26.66 -36.56
N TYR A 18 -3.32 -26.30 -35.29
CA TYR A 18 -2.22 -26.11 -34.37
C TYR A 18 -2.02 -27.39 -33.57
N ASN A 19 -0.93 -28.07 -33.94
CA ASN A 19 -0.42 -29.29 -33.33
C ASN A 19 0.06 -28.98 -31.89
N ARG A 20 -0.49 -29.68 -30.88
CA ARG A 20 -0.02 -29.66 -29.49
C ARG A 20 1.10 -30.70 -29.32
N PRO A 21 2.21 -30.39 -28.61
CA PRO A 21 2.95 -31.40 -27.91
C PRO A 21 2.41 -31.61 -26.49
N ALA A 22 2.19 -32.88 -26.14
CA ALA A 22 1.88 -33.35 -24.80
C ALA A 22 3.15 -33.49 -23.95
N ARG A 23 3.02 -33.24 -22.64
CA ARG A 23 3.78 -33.69 -21.43
C ARG A 23 3.90 -32.50 -20.45
N GLY A 24 3.74 -32.62 -19.13
CA GLY A 24 3.55 -33.78 -18.28
C GLY A 24 2.72 -33.42 -17.04
N SER A 25 2.16 -34.46 -16.43
CA SER A 25 1.33 -34.40 -15.23
C SER A 25 2.14 -33.98 -14.00
N VAL A 26 1.83 -32.82 -13.43
CA VAL A 26 2.20 -32.51 -12.04
C VAL A 26 0.96 -32.71 -11.18
N ASN A 27 1.03 -33.75 -10.36
CA ASN A 27 0.03 -34.18 -9.40
C ASN A 27 -0.08 -33.15 -8.27
N ARG A 28 -0.89 -32.08 -8.44
CA ARG A 28 -1.25 -31.18 -7.33
C ARG A 28 -2.42 -31.79 -6.57
N ARG A 29 -2.10 -32.60 -5.56
CA ARG A 29 -3.05 -32.89 -4.48
C ARG A 29 -3.39 -31.58 -3.77
N THR A 30 -4.56 -31.04 -4.06
CA THR A 30 -5.20 -29.97 -3.30
C THR A 30 -5.52 -30.51 -1.91
N ARG A 31 -4.67 -30.19 -0.92
CA ARG A 31 -5.07 -30.25 0.49
C ARG A 31 -6.02 -29.07 0.73
N PRO A 32 -7.19 -29.26 1.35
CA PRO A 32 -7.97 -28.14 1.83
C PRO A 32 -7.17 -27.43 2.92
N MET A 33 -6.97 -26.12 2.78
CA MET A 33 -6.47 -25.27 3.85
C MET A 33 -7.51 -25.27 4.97
N ALA A 34 -7.36 -26.17 5.92
CA ALA A 34 -7.96 -26.01 7.23
C ALA A 34 -7.34 -24.76 7.87
N SER A 35 -8.17 -23.79 8.22
CA SER A 35 -7.81 -22.62 9.01
C SER A 35 -7.33 -23.09 10.39
N GLN A 36 -6.04 -23.37 10.51
CA GLN A 36 -5.40 -23.51 11.80
C GLN A 36 -5.22 -22.10 12.35
N SER A 37 -6.12 -21.70 13.25
CA SER A 37 -5.91 -20.57 14.14
C SER A 37 -4.77 -20.93 15.08
N SER A 38 -3.53 -20.74 14.63
CA SER A 38 -2.38 -20.76 15.52
C SER A 38 -2.53 -19.59 16.49
N HIS A 39 -2.85 -19.88 17.75
CA HIS A 39 -2.78 -18.91 18.84
C HIS A 39 -1.31 -18.56 19.09
N HIS A 40 -0.74 -17.73 18.21
CA HIS A 40 0.49 -17.01 18.52
C HIS A 40 0.18 -15.96 19.59
N ALA A 41 1.10 -15.80 20.55
CA ALA A 41 1.02 -14.71 21.51
C ALA A 41 0.90 -13.37 20.76
N PRO A 42 0.11 -12.41 21.27
CA PRO A 42 -0.08 -11.14 20.58
C PRO A 42 1.25 -10.41 20.43
N VAL A 43 1.46 -9.77 19.28
CA VAL A 43 2.65 -8.95 19.04
C VAL A 43 2.61 -7.76 19.99
N ARG A 44 3.62 -7.64 20.86
CA ARG A 44 3.72 -6.50 21.78
C ARG A 44 4.30 -5.30 21.06
N LEU A 45 3.55 -4.21 21.02
CA LEU A 45 3.93 -2.99 20.32
C LEU A 45 3.89 -1.74 21.20
N VAL A 46 4.62 -0.71 20.80
CA VAL A 46 4.52 0.65 21.34
C VAL A 46 3.99 1.59 20.27
N LEU A 47 3.14 2.53 20.66
CA LEU A 47 2.66 3.59 19.77
C LEU A 47 3.47 4.86 20.01
N VAL A 48 4.21 5.30 19.01
CA VAL A 48 4.98 6.55 19.05
C VAL A 48 4.22 7.61 18.22
N GLY A 49 3.63 8.58 18.91
CA GLY A 49 2.70 9.54 18.33
C GLY A 49 1.22 9.16 18.55
N TYR A 50 0.71 9.39 19.76
CA TYR A 50 -0.68 9.08 20.14
C TYR A 50 -1.71 10.14 19.68
N GLY A 51 -1.57 10.61 18.44
CA GLY A 51 -2.53 11.49 17.76
C GLY A 51 -3.71 10.72 17.17
N ARG A 52 -4.32 11.26 16.10
CA ARG A 52 -5.45 10.62 15.41
C ARG A 52 -5.11 9.22 14.90
N MET A 53 -3.93 9.05 14.29
CA MET A 53 -3.49 7.75 13.76
C MET A 53 -3.13 6.77 14.87
N GLY A 54 -2.35 7.19 15.88
CA GLY A 54 -2.05 6.33 17.05
C GLY A 54 -3.32 5.81 17.73
N ARG A 55 -4.32 6.66 17.95
CA ARG A 55 -5.63 6.24 18.50
C ARG A 55 -6.40 5.29 17.59
N ALA A 56 -6.33 5.48 16.27
CA ALA A 56 -6.98 4.59 15.31
C ALA A 56 -6.34 3.20 15.30
N VAL A 57 -5.01 3.11 15.44
CA VAL A 57 -4.29 1.84 15.58
C VAL A 57 -4.63 1.18 16.91
N ASP A 58 -4.55 1.92 18.01
CA ASP A 58 -4.87 1.44 19.35
C ASP A 58 -6.27 0.82 19.44
N ALA A 59 -7.28 1.50 18.88
CA ALA A 59 -8.67 1.06 18.89
C ALA A 59 -8.90 -0.32 18.23
N ILE A 60 -8.00 -0.76 17.37
CA ILE A 60 -8.15 -2.04 16.66
C ILE A 60 -6.99 -3.02 16.94
N ALA A 61 -5.97 -2.64 17.71
CA ALA A 61 -4.76 -3.44 17.92
C ALA A 61 -5.05 -4.82 18.53
N GLU A 62 -5.81 -4.86 19.63
CA GLU A 62 -6.15 -6.10 20.34
C GLU A 62 -6.91 -7.09 19.46
N SER A 63 -7.93 -6.60 18.74
CA SER A 63 -8.73 -7.43 17.82
C SER A 63 -7.95 -7.94 16.61
N HIS A 64 -6.75 -7.40 16.37
CA HIS A 64 -5.88 -7.78 15.25
C HIS A 64 -4.57 -8.45 15.71
N GLY A 65 -4.53 -8.97 16.93
CA GLY A 65 -3.43 -9.80 17.43
C GLY A 65 -2.22 -9.01 17.93
N CYS A 66 -2.43 -7.76 18.35
CA CYS A 66 -1.39 -6.94 18.95
C CYS A 66 -1.78 -6.50 20.37
N ALA A 67 -0.79 -6.34 21.25
CA ALA A 67 -0.96 -5.78 22.58
C ALA A 67 -0.17 -4.47 22.69
N VAL A 68 -0.85 -3.37 23.02
CA VAL A 68 -0.21 -2.05 23.17
C VAL A 68 0.42 -1.95 24.55
N ALA A 69 1.75 -1.98 24.61
CA ALA A 69 2.50 -1.88 25.86
C ALA A 69 2.51 -0.45 26.41
N GLU A 70 2.66 0.55 25.53
CA GLU A 70 2.74 1.95 25.93
C GLU A 70 2.25 2.89 24.82
N ARG A 71 1.79 4.08 25.20
CA ARG A 71 1.28 5.14 24.30
C ARG A 71 2.09 6.40 24.51
N LEU A 72 2.93 6.72 23.53
CA LEU A 72 3.86 7.84 23.59
C LEU A 72 3.33 9.03 22.78
N ASP A 73 3.33 10.21 23.38
CA ASP A 73 2.95 11.48 22.77
C ASP A 73 3.89 12.62 23.18
N ILE A 74 3.53 13.86 22.83
CA ILE A 74 4.34 15.05 23.08
C ILE A 74 4.56 15.35 24.57
N HIS A 75 3.74 14.78 25.46
CA HIS A 75 3.79 15.04 26.90
C HIS A 75 4.70 14.07 27.63
N ASN A 76 4.80 12.82 27.16
CA ASN A 76 5.59 11.77 27.82
C ASN A 76 6.77 11.24 26.97
N ASN A 77 6.97 11.72 25.74
CA ASN A 77 8.06 11.31 24.86
C ASN A 77 8.84 12.49 24.25
N ARG A 78 8.98 13.57 25.00
CA ARG A 78 9.83 14.70 24.60
C ARG A 78 11.28 14.23 24.43
N ASP A 79 11.90 14.56 23.30
CA ASP A 79 13.26 14.13 22.95
C ASP A 79 13.46 12.59 23.04
N GLY A 80 12.37 11.84 22.83
CA GLY A 80 12.35 10.38 22.90
C GLY A 80 12.48 9.81 24.32
N CYS A 81 12.31 10.60 25.40
CA CYS A 81 12.54 10.13 26.78
C CYS A 81 11.58 8.99 27.20
N GLY A 82 10.39 8.91 26.61
CA GLY A 82 9.42 7.86 26.88
C GLY A 82 9.84 6.49 26.34
N ILE A 83 10.73 6.47 25.34
CA ILE A 83 11.27 5.24 24.75
C ILE A 83 12.24 4.53 25.70
N ASP A 84 12.85 5.27 26.62
CA ASP A 84 13.78 4.74 27.62
C ASP A 84 13.04 4.05 28.80
N SER A 85 11.71 4.08 28.80
CA SER A 85 10.88 3.49 29.86
C SER A 85 10.99 1.95 29.90
N PRO A 86 11.12 1.34 31.10
CA PRO A 86 11.04 -0.12 31.27
C PRO A 86 9.69 -0.72 30.81
N ALA A 87 8.64 0.11 30.66
CA ALA A 87 7.35 -0.34 30.13
C ALA A 87 7.45 -0.97 28.72
N LEU A 88 8.49 -0.60 27.96
CA LEU A 88 8.73 -1.14 26.65
C LEU A 88 9.58 -2.43 26.68
N ASP A 89 9.90 -3.00 27.83
CA ASP A 89 10.66 -4.24 27.90
C ASP A 89 9.86 -5.39 27.27
N GLY A 90 10.50 -6.10 26.34
CA GLY A 90 9.88 -7.15 25.52
C GLY A 90 8.88 -6.64 24.47
N VAL A 91 8.87 -5.33 24.17
CA VAL A 91 8.21 -4.79 22.97
C VAL A 91 8.99 -5.21 21.73
N GLN A 92 8.28 -5.65 20.70
CA GLN A 92 8.88 -6.22 19.49
C GLN A 92 8.91 -5.22 18.33
N VAL A 93 7.99 -4.26 18.33
CA VAL A 93 7.82 -3.31 17.24
C VAL A 93 7.20 -2.00 17.73
N ALA A 94 7.66 -0.88 17.19
CA ALA A 94 7.05 0.43 17.35
C ALA A 94 6.24 0.78 16.09
N ILE A 95 5.05 1.33 16.28
CA ILE A 95 4.31 2.00 15.22
C ILE A 95 4.48 3.51 15.41
N GLU A 96 5.09 4.16 14.43
CA GLU A 96 5.58 5.53 14.49
C GLU A 96 4.73 6.42 13.57
N PHE A 97 3.93 7.29 14.19
CA PHE A 97 3.10 8.33 13.57
C PHE A 97 3.19 9.64 14.36
N SER A 98 4.41 10.15 14.59
CA SER A 98 4.65 11.41 15.30
C SER A 98 4.85 12.62 14.35
N LEU A 99 6.00 13.28 14.43
CA LEU A 99 6.39 14.46 13.67
C LEU A 99 7.73 14.18 12.97
N ALA A 100 7.95 14.79 11.80
CA ALA A 100 9.15 14.56 10.99
C ALA A 100 10.45 14.74 11.78
N ASP A 101 10.55 15.80 12.59
CA ASP A 101 11.75 16.10 13.38
C ASP A 101 12.00 15.09 14.52
N ALA A 102 10.98 14.33 14.92
CA ALA A 102 11.10 13.33 15.97
C ALA A 102 11.55 11.95 15.44
N ILE A 103 11.58 11.74 14.12
CA ILE A 103 11.85 10.41 13.53
C ILE A 103 13.24 9.92 13.88
N VAL A 104 14.27 10.69 13.55
CA VAL A 104 15.67 10.30 13.78
C VAL A 104 15.93 10.01 15.27
N PRO A 105 15.61 10.91 16.23
CA PRO A 105 15.85 10.62 17.64
C PRO A 105 15.02 9.44 18.17
N ASN A 106 13.77 9.26 17.72
CA ASN A 106 12.96 8.12 18.12
C ASN A 106 13.55 6.80 17.58
N VAL A 107 13.87 6.74 16.29
CA VAL A 107 14.43 5.53 15.67
C VAL A 107 15.78 5.18 16.29
N ALA A 108 16.64 6.15 16.58
CA ALA A 108 17.91 5.89 17.25
C ALA A 108 17.73 5.16 18.60
N LYS A 109 16.77 5.60 19.42
CA LYS A 109 16.47 4.96 20.71
C LYS A 109 15.78 3.61 20.58
N LEU A 110 14.84 3.49 19.64
CA LEU A 110 14.16 2.22 19.36
C LEU A 110 15.15 1.16 18.85
N ALA A 111 16.04 1.56 17.95
CA ALA A 111 17.12 0.73 17.41
C ALA A 111 18.08 0.28 18.51
N ALA A 112 18.49 1.18 19.42
CA ALA A 112 19.32 0.82 20.58
C ALA A 112 18.68 -0.22 21.51
N ARG A 113 17.34 -0.38 21.46
CA ARG A 113 16.59 -1.39 22.21
C ARG A 113 16.21 -2.62 21.38
N GLY A 114 16.66 -2.71 20.13
CA GLY A 114 16.36 -3.81 19.22
C GLY A 114 14.89 -3.88 18.79
N ILE A 115 14.16 -2.76 18.87
CA ILE A 115 12.74 -2.68 18.53
C ILE A 115 12.59 -2.36 17.05
N ASN A 116 11.89 -3.22 16.30
CA ASN A 116 11.54 -2.97 14.89
C ASN A 116 10.66 -1.72 14.76
N VAL A 117 10.65 -1.05 13.60
CA VAL A 117 9.89 0.19 13.45
C VAL A 117 9.02 0.18 12.20
N VAL A 118 7.73 0.49 12.37
CA VAL A 118 6.81 0.81 11.27
C VAL A 118 6.64 2.32 11.24
N ILE A 119 7.21 2.98 10.23
CA ILE A 119 7.20 4.43 10.10
C ILE A 119 6.14 4.85 9.09
N GLY A 120 5.14 5.60 9.56
CA GLY A 120 4.13 6.23 8.73
C GLY A 120 4.04 7.75 8.86
N THR A 121 4.90 8.35 9.67
CA THR A 121 5.16 9.79 9.61
C THR A 121 5.71 10.16 8.24
N THR A 122 5.33 11.32 7.73
CA THR A 122 5.79 11.84 6.43
C THR A 122 6.65 13.09 6.64
N GLY A 123 7.39 13.52 5.60
CA GLY A 123 8.12 14.79 5.61
C GLY A 123 9.54 14.73 6.18
N TRP A 124 10.13 13.56 6.32
CA TRP A 124 11.49 13.36 6.86
C TRP A 124 12.46 12.68 5.87
N ASN A 125 12.06 12.52 4.61
CA ASN A 125 12.78 11.73 3.60
C ASN A 125 14.24 12.18 3.38
N ASP A 126 14.56 13.45 3.60
CA ASP A 126 15.94 13.97 3.52
C ASP A 126 16.88 13.32 4.54
N ARG A 127 16.33 12.67 5.57
CA ARG A 127 17.04 11.95 6.63
C ARG A 127 16.97 10.43 6.47
N GLU A 128 16.42 9.91 5.36
CA GLU A 128 16.20 8.48 5.17
C GLU A 128 17.50 7.66 5.27
N THR A 129 18.58 8.14 4.65
CA THR A 129 19.91 7.49 4.69
C THR A 129 20.41 7.27 6.12
N GLU A 130 20.18 8.24 7.00
CA GLU A 130 20.60 8.15 8.40
C GLU A 130 19.76 7.13 9.18
N VAL A 131 18.44 7.11 8.96
CA VAL A 131 17.52 6.15 9.59
C VAL A 131 17.81 4.72 9.14
N ARG A 132 18.12 4.52 7.85
CA ARG A 132 18.56 3.22 7.32
C ARG A 132 19.82 2.73 8.01
N ARG A 133 20.84 3.59 8.16
CA ARG A 133 22.07 3.25 8.86
C ARG A 133 21.82 2.84 10.32
N LEU A 134 20.97 3.60 11.05
CA LEU A 134 20.59 3.25 12.42
C LEU A 134 19.92 1.87 12.49
N ALA A 135 19.06 1.55 11.53
CA ALA A 135 18.38 0.27 11.47
C ALA A 135 19.33 -0.89 11.16
N ASP A 136 20.23 -0.70 10.19
CA ASP A 136 21.22 -1.68 9.78
C ASP A 136 22.24 -1.96 10.90
N ASP A 137 22.78 -0.91 11.53
CA ASP A 137 23.75 -1.03 12.63
C ASP A 137 23.17 -1.79 13.84
N ALA A 138 21.87 -1.61 14.10
CA ALA A 138 21.16 -2.30 15.19
C ALA A 138 20.57 -3.66 14.79
N GLY A 139 20.59 -4.02 13.51
CA GLY A 139 19.98 -5.24 12.99
C GLY A 139 18.47 -5.31 13.24
N ILE A 140 17.74 -4.19 13.07
CA ILE A 140 16.28 -4.15 13.18
C ILE A 140 15.60 -4.09 11.80
N GLY A 141 14.34 -4.54 11.75
CA GLY A 141 13.48 -4.36 10.58
C GLY A 141 12.74 -3.03 10.63
N VAL A 142 12.68 -2.36 9.49
CA VAL A 142 11.90 -1.12 9.30
C VAL A 142 10.93 -1.27 8.15
N VAL A 143 9.66 -0.96 8.37
CA VAL A 143 8.67 -0.78 7.29
C VAL A 143 8.37 0.71 7.18
N HIS A 144 8.75 1.34 6.07
CA HIS A 144 8.42 2.73 5.78
C HIS A 144 7.39 2.81 4.65
N ALA A 145 6.28 3.51 4.89
CA ALA A 145 5.32 3.83 3.83
C ALA A 145 4.58 5.14 4.08
N ALA A 146 4.42 5.94 3.03
CA ALA A 146 3.56 7.12 3.05
C ALA A 146 2.05 6.77 3.11
N ASN A 147 1.69 5.51 2.82
CA ASN A 147 0.32 5.04 2.81
C ASN A 147 0.21 3.56 3.24
N PHE A 148 -0.39 3.33 4.41
CA PHE A 148 -0.63 2.00 4.97
C PHE A 148 -1.96 1.37 4.55
N SER A 149 -2.74 1.98 3.65
CA SER A 149 -3.96 1.34 3.17
C SER A 149 -3.60 0.11 2.33
N LEU A 150 -3.99 -1.07 2.81
CA LEU A 150 -3.83 -2.32 2.05
C LEU A 150 -4.51 -2.22 0.68
N GLY A 151 -5.72 -1.64 0.67
CA GLY A 151 -6.52 -1.46 -0.55
C GLY A 151 -5.84 -0.57 -1.58
N VAL A 152 -5.23 0.54 -1.17
CA VAL A 152 -4.51 1.43 -2.09
C VAL A 152 -3.29 0.74 -2.69
N ASN A 153 -2.49 0.04 -1.87
CA ASN A 153 -1.29 -0.66 -2.35
C ASN A 153 -1.67 -1.80 -3.33
N LEU A 154 -2.69 -2.60 -3.00
CA LEU A 154 -3.21 -3.64 -3.89
C LEU A 154 -3.78 -3.05 -5.19
N PHE A 155 -4.56 -1.96 -5.08
CA PHE A 155 -5.13 -1.29 -6.24
C PHE A 155 -4.05 -0.74 -7.17
N GLN A 156 -3.01 -0.12 -6.62
CA GLN A 156 -1.87 0.37 -7.39
C GLN A 156 -1.17 -0.77 -8.14
N ALA A 157 -0.93 -1.92 -7.50
CA ALA A 157 -0.33 -3.08 -8.15
C ALA A 157 -1.21 -3.66 -9.27
N ILE A 158 -2.53 -3.69 -9.08
CA ILE A 158 -3.47 -4.11 -10.14
C ILE A 158 -3.44 -3.12 -11.31
N VAL A 159 -3.42 -1.82 -11.03
CA VAL A 159 -3.33 -0.76 -12.05
C VAL A 159 -2.02 -0.84 -12.82
N GLU A 160 -0.89 -1.02 -12.11
CA GLU A 160 0.44 -1.21 -12.70
C GLU A 160 0.46 -2.40 -13.66
N ARG A 161 -0.07 -3.55 -13.22
CA ARG A 161 -0.18 -4.75 -14.06
C ARG A 161 -1.12 -4.54 -15.24
N GLY A 162 -2.26 -3.88 -15.03
CA GLY A 162 -3.21 -3.53 -16.08
C GLY A 162 -2.58 -2.64 -17.14
N ALA A 163 -1.81 -1.63 -16.72
CA ALA A 163 -1.11 -0.73 -17.62
C ALA A 163 -0.09 -1.47 -18.50
N ALA A 164 0.70 -2.38 -17.92
CA ALA A 164 1.63 -3.22 -18.66
C ALA A 164 0.93 -4.10 -19.71
N LEU A 165 -0.26 -4.64 -19.38
CA LEU A 165 -1.05 -5.45 -20.31
C LEU A 165 -1.65 -4.63 -21.45
N ILE A 166 -2.10 -3.40 -21.17
CA ILE A 166 -2.73 -2.53 -22.16
C ILE A 166 -1.70 -1.75 -23.00
N ALA A 167 -0.48 -1.52 -22.51
CA ALA A 167 0.54 -0.75 -23.20
C ALA A 167 0.79 -1.15 -24.67
N PRO A 168 0.81 -2.45 -25.06
CA PRO A 168 0.97 -2.86 -26.47
C PRO A 168 -0.24 -2.55 -27.38
N HIS A 169 -1.41 -2.24 -26.82
CA HIS A 169 -2.64 -1.99 -27.57
C HIS A 169 -2.84 -0.48 -27.78
N ALA A 170 -2.43 0.02 -28.95
CA ALA A 170 -2.39 1.45 -29.25
C ALA A 170 -3.75 2.15 -29.28
N ASP A 171 -4.83 1.40 -29.55
CA ASP A 171 -6.19 1.94 -29.68
C ASP A 171 -6.86 2.23 -28.34
N PHE A 172 -6.24 1.85 -27.22
CA PHE A 172 -6.73 2.19 -25.88
C PHE A 172 -6.10 3.50 -25.39
N GLY A 173 -6.96 4.48 -25.11
CA GLY A 173 -6.65 5.66 -24.29
C GLY A 173 -6.78 5.34 -22.80
N ALA A 174 -6.15 6.13 -21.93
CA ALA A 174 -6.22 5.90 -20.48
C ALA A 174 -6.63 7.17 -19.74
N PHE A 175 -7.39 6.98 -18.66
CA PHE A 175 -7.83 8.08 -17.80
C PHE A 175 -7.73 7.71 -16.32
N ILE A 176 -7.56 8.73 -15.49
CA ILE A 176 -7.66 8.67 -14.04
C ILE A 176 -8.69 9.69 -13.59
N HIS A 177 -9.75 9.24 -12.95
CA HIS A 177 -10.71 10.11 -12.28
C HIS A 177 -10.63 9.91 -10.78
N GLU A 178 -10.54 11.00 -10.04
CA GLU A 178 -10.60 10.97 -8.59
C GLU A 178 -11.67 11.87 -7.99
N HIS A 179 -12.19 11.48 -6.84
CA HIS A 179 -13.16 12.26 -6.07
C HIS A 179 -12.77 12.30 -4.59
N HIS A 180 -12.66 13.51 -4.05
CA HIS A 180 -12.41 13.77 -2.64
C HIS A 180 -13.41 14.78 -2.06
N HIS A 181 -13.43 14.88 -0.74
CA HIS A 181 -14.20 15.88 -0.01
C HIS A 181 -13.87 17.32 -0.43
N ALA A 182 -14.82 18.24 -0.24
CA ALA A 182 -14.71 19.64 -0.67
C ALA A 182 -13.51 20.39 -0.06
N ALA A 183 -13.08 20.02 1.15
CA ALA A 183 -11.97 20.68 1.85
C ALA A 183 -10.56 20.30 1.33
N LYS A 184 -10.44 19.36 0.39
CA LYS A 184 -9.13 18.92 -0.12
C LYS A 184 -8.61 19.95 -1.13
N ARG A 185 -7.46 20.57 -0.81
CA ARG A 185 -6.90 21.71 -1.56
C ARG A 185 -6.06 21.29 -2.77
N ASP A 186 -5.30 20.21 -2.65
CA ASP A 186 -4.47 19.68 -3.73
C ASP A 186 -5.35 18.99 -4.78
N ALA A 187 -5.03 19.18 -6.07
CA ALA A 187 -5.60 18.48 -7.21
C ALA A 187 -4.58 18.47 -8.37
N PRO A 188 -4.31 17.31 -9.01
CA PRO A 188 -4.74 15.96 -8.61
C PRO A 188 -4.20 15.53 -7.23
N SER A 189 -4.82 14.53 -6.59
CA SER A 189 -4.27 13.99 -5.33
C SER A 189 -2.94 13.26 -5.55
N GLY A 190 -2.15 13.17 -4.47
CA GLY A 190 -0.93 12.36 -4.45
C GLY A 190 -1.15 10.90 -4.88
N THR A 191 -2.27 10.28 -4.52
CA THR A 191 -2.60 8.92 -4.99
C THR A 191 -2.83 8.88 -6.50
N ALA A 192 -3.52 9.88 -7.07
CA ALA A 192 -3.75 9.94 -8.52
C ALA A 192 -2.42 10.12 -9.29
N LEU A 193 -1.51 10.96 -8.77
CA LEU A 193 -0.16 11.12 -9.32
C LEU A 193 0.67 9.83 -9.19
N ALA A 194 0.58 9.13 -8.06
CA ALA A 194 1.26 7.85 -7.86
C ALA A 194 0.76 6.76 -8.81
N LEU A 195 -0.55 6.70 -9.07
CA LEU A 195 -1.13 5.78 -10.06
C LEU A 195 -0.63 6.10 -11.48
N GLN A 196 -0.61 7.37 -11.86
CA GLN A 196 -0.07 7.79 -13.17
C GLN A 196 1.41 7.38 -13.30
N ALA A 197 2.22 7.63 -12.27
CA ALA A 197 3.63 7.24 -12.25
C ALA A 197 3.80 5.72 -12.37
N ALA A 198 2.98 4.93 -11.65
CA ALA A 198 2.99 3.47 -11.75
C ALA A 198 2.63 2.97 -13.16
N MET A 199 1.60 3.55 -13.78
CA MET A 199 1.21 3.22 -15.16
C MET A 199 2.35 3.52 -16.15
N ARG A 200 3.01 4.68 -16.00
CA ARG A 200 4.16 5.05 -16.84
C ARG A 200 5.36 4.12 -16.62
N GLY A 201 5.66 3.80 -15.36
CA GLY A 201 6.73 2.85 -15.00
C GLY A 201 6.48 1.45 -15.57
N ALA A 202 5.21 1.05 -15.69
CA ALA A 202 4.79 -0.20 -16.32
C ALA A 202 4.81 -0.19 -17.85
N GLY A 203 5.25 0.91 -18.48
CA GLY A 203 5.42 1.02 -19.94
C GLY A 203 4.24 1.65 -20.68
N TYR A 204 3.22 2.17 -20.00
CA TYR A 204 2.17 2.95 -20.65
C TYR A 204 2.68 4.38 -20.94
N THR A 205 3.11 4.63 -22.16
CA THR A 205 3.79 5.88 -22.56
C THR A 205 2.88 6.94 -23.18
N ARG A 206 1.66 6.55 -23.56
CA ARG A 206 0.64 7.45 -24.13
C ARG A 206 0.13 8.43 -23.08
N GLU A 207 -0.62 9.43 -23.52
CA GLU A 207 -1.28 10.40 -22.63
C GLU A 207 -2.24 9.68 -21.65
N ILE A 208 -2.30 10.19 -20.42
CA ILE A 208 -3.19 9.69 -19.36
C ILE A 208 -3.96 10.91 -18.86
N ASP A 209 -5.22 11.02 -19.26
CA ASP A 209 -6.09 12.12 -18.87
C ASP A 209 -6.41 12.05 -17.38
N MET A 210 -6.48 13.20 -16.71
CA MET A 210 -6.78 13.27 -15.29
C MET A 210 -7.91 14.24 -14.98
N ALA A 211 -8.90 13.77 -14.23
CA ALA A 211 -10.02 14.58 -13.74
C ALA A 211 -10.10 14.52 -12.21
N SER A 212 -10.45 15.65 -11.60
CA SER A 212 -10.54 15.80 -10.14
C SER A 212 -11.87 16.39 -9.70
N THR A 213 -12.61 15.66 -8.87
CA THR A 213 -13.85 16.11 -8.24
C THR A 213 -13.61 16.45 -6.76
N ARG A 214 -14.14 17.60 -6.32
CA ARG A 214 -14.10 18.06 -4.92
C ARG A 214 -15.52 18.34 -4.43
N ALA A 215 -16.12 17.38 -3.73
CA ALA A 215 -17.50 17.51 -3.27
C ALA A 215 -17.76 16.66 -2.03
N GLY A 216 -18.67 17.13 -1.16
CA GLY A 216 -19.14 16.40 0.01
C GLY A 216 -18.02 16.09 1.02
N LYS A 217 -18.13 14.92 1.66
CA LYS A 217 -17.26 14.47 2.76
C LYS A 217 -16.49 13.17 2.47
N MET A 218 -16.51 12.68 1.23
CA MET A 218 -15.89 11.40 0.89
C MET A 218 -14.37 11.45 1.12
N PRO A 219 -13.76 10.46 1.81
CA PRO A 219 -12.33 10.44 2.05
C PRO A 219 -11.51 10.43 0.76
N GLY A 220 -11.85 9.54 -0.18
CA GLY A 220 -11.21 9.46 -1.49
C GLY A 220 -11.73 8.27 -2.31
N MET A 221 -11.89 8.48 -3.61
CA MET A 221 -12.18 7.45 -4.61
C MET A 221 -11.30 7.70 -5.83
N HIS A 222 -10.77 6.62 -6.40
CA HIS A 222 -9.89 6.67 -7.56
C HIS A 222 -10.37 5.62 -8.56
N THR A 223 -10.64 6.06 -9.78
CA THR A 223 -10.96 5.20 -10.91
C THR A 223 -9.85 5.35 -11.94
N VAL A 224 -9.27 4.23 -12.36
CA VAL A 224 -8.36 4.17 -13.51
C VAL A 224 -9.07 3.39 -14.59
N GLY A 225 -9.11 3.93 -15.80
CA GLY A 225 -9.74 3.26 -16.93
C GLY A 225 -8.91 3.30 -18.20
N TYR A 226 -9.23 2.34 -19.07
CA TYR A 226 -8.71 2.20 -20.41
C TYR A 226 -9.91 2.11 -21.36
N ASP A 227 -9.98 3.02 -22.33
CA ASP A 227 -11.10 3.14 -23.25
C ASP A 227 -10.62 2.87 -24.67
N GLY A 228 -11.22 1.88 -25.33
CA GLY A 228 -10.94 1.51 -26.70
C GLY A 228 -12.17 1.73 -27.60
N PRO A 229 -12.07 1.43 -28.91
CA PRO A 229 -13.12 1.78 -29.87
C PRO A 229 -14.50 1.17 -29.58
N PHE A 230 -14.56 0.05 -28.87
CA PHE A 230 -15.80 -0.71 -28.64
C PHE A 230 -15.97 -1.20 -27.20
N GLU A 231 -15.04 -0.89 -26.30
CA GLU A 231 -15.06 -1.38 -24.92
C GLU A 231 -14.26 -0.49 -23.96
N THR A 232 -14.62 -0.57 -22.68
CA THR A 232 -13.96 0.16 -21.59
C THR A 232 -13.66 -0.80 -20.45
N ILE A 233 -12.44 -0.73 -19.91
CA ILE A 233 -12.06 -1.42 -18.67
C ILE A 233 -11.85 -0.34 -17.62
N ALA A 234 -12.51 -0.45 -16.46
CA ALA A 234 -12.34 0.49 -15.36
C ALA A 234 -12.19 -0.23 -14.02
N LEU A 235 -11.27 0.27 -13.20
CA LEU A 235 -10.98 -0.21 -11.86
C LEU A 235 -11.19 0.93 -10.87
N THR A 236 -11.96 0.71 -9.82
CA THR A 236 -12.26 1.73 -8.80
C THR A 236 -11.88 1.26 -7.40
N HIS A 237 -11.14 2.12 -6.68
CA HIS A 237 -10.89 1.98 -5.25
C HIS A 237 -11.60 3.11 -4.48
N THR A 238 -12.31 2.75 -3.40
CA THR A 238 -13.03 3.71 -2.54
C THR A 238 -12.60 3.55 -1.08
N ALA A 239 -11.99 4.60 -0.53
CA ALA A 239 -11.68 4.68 0.90
C ALA A 239 -12.93 5.11 1.68
N ARG A 240 -13.45 4.21 2.53
CA ARG A 240 -14.65 4.47 3.36
C ARG A 240 -14.33 5.09 4.70
N ASP A 241 -13.19 4.74 5.29
CA ASP A 241 -12.77 5.21 6.61
C ASP A 241 -11.25 5.20 6.74
N ARG A 242 -10.70 6.05 7.63
CA ARG A 242 -9.26 6.11 7.93
C ARG A 242 -8.74 4.88 8.68
N ALA A 243 -9.62 4.06 9.27
CA ALA A 243 -9.29 2.76 9.85
C ALA A 243 -8.56 1.84 8.86
N THR A 244 -8.68 2.07 7.55
CA THR A 244 -7.89 1.35 6.54
C THR A 244 -6.37 1.48 6.75
N PHE A 245 -5.89 2.65 7.17
CA PHE A 245 -4.47 2.90 7.39
C PHE A 245 -3.99 2.26 8.69
N ALA A 246 -4.81 2.31 9.73
CA ALA A 246 -4.53 1.68 11.02
C ALA A 246 -4.36 0.17 10.86
N ARG A 247 -5.25 -0.47 10.08
CA ARG A 247 -5.19 -1.91 9.82
C ARG A 247 -3.89 -2.31 9.11
N GLY A 248 -3.45 -1.56 8.11
CA GLY A 248 -2.20 -1.90 7.42
C GLY A 248 -0.95 -1.61 8.24
N ALA A 249 -0.97 -0.60 9.13
CA ALA A 249 0.14 -0.40 10.07
C ALA A 249 0.29 -1.58 11.04
N ILE A 250 -0.82 -2.16 11.50
CA ILE A 250 -0.80 -3.39 12.31
C ILE A 250 -0.30 -4.59 11.51
N GLU A 251 -0.73 -4.74 10.26
CA GLU A 251 -0.25 -5.81 9.39
C GLU A 251 1.27 -5.71 9.18
N ALA A 252 1.78 -4.50 8.86
CA ALA A 252 3.20 -4.23 8.77
C ALA A 252 3.94 -4.53 10.08
N ALA A 253 3.37 -4.14 11.23
CA ALA A 253 3.97 -4.37 12.54
C ALA A 253 4.10 -5.86 12.86
N ARG A 254 3.08 -6.65 12.54
CA ARG A 254 3.14 -8.11 12.69
C ARG A 254 4.11 -8.75 11.71
N TRP A 255 4.14 -8.25 10.48
CA TRP A 255 5.00 -8.76 9.43
C TRP A 255 6.48 -8.49 9.71
N VAL A 256 6.85 -7.31 10.20
CA VAL A 256 8.27 -6.96 10.40
C VAL A 256 8.95 -7.72 11.55
N VAL A 257 8.17 -8.28 12.50
CA VAL A 257 8.72 -9.04 13.63
C VAL A 257 9.55 -10.23 13.12
N GLY A 258 10.80 -10.28 13.56
CA GLY A 258 11.77 -11.30 13.15
C GLY A 258 12.45 -11.06 11.80
N ARG A 259 12.26 -9.88 11.20
CA ARG A 259 12.93 -9.46 9.96
C ARG A 259 13.90 -8.31 10.24
N GLN A 260 14.93 -8.19 9.40
CA GLN A 260 15.94 -7.14 9.47
C GLN A 260 16.06 -6.47 8.12
N GLY A 261 16.38 -5.17 8.10
CA GLY A 261 16.52 -4.38 6.89
C GLY A 261 15.32 -3.48 6.62
N TRP A 262 15.29 -2.90 5.43
CA TRP A 262 14.33 -1.88 5.05
C TRP A 262 13.28 -2.39 4.07
N PHE A 263 12.02 -2.15 4.40
CA PHE A 263 10.87 -2.67 3.68
C PHE A 263 9.81 -1.59 3.45
N THR A 264 8.92 -1.89 2.53
CA THR A 264 7.76 -1.08 2.17
C THR A 264 6.48 -1.90 2.34
N MET A 265 5.32 -1.27 2.12
CA MET A 265 4.05 -2.03 2.07
C MET A 265 3.98 -3.02 0.89
N ARG A 266 4.81 -2.88 -0.15
CA ARG A 266 4.88 -3.86 -1.23
C ARG A 266 5.48 -5.17 -0.76
N ASP A 267 6.55 -5.11 0.03
CA ASP A 267 7.18 -6.27 0.65
C ASP A 267 6.21 -6.97 1.63
N VAL A 268 5.51 -6.18 2.46
CA VAL A 268 4.50 -6.68 3.39
C VAL A 268 3.40 -7.46 2.67
N LEU A 269 2.98 -6.98 1.50
CA LEU A 269 1.89 -7.55 0.72
C LEU A 269 2.34 -8.56 -0.35
N GLY A 270 3.65 -8.75 -0.53
CA GLY A 270 4.21 -9.63 -1.57
C GLY A 270 3.86 -9.19 -2.99
N LEU A 271 4.01 -7.90 -3.30
CA LEU A 271 3.60 -7.29 -4.58
C LEU A 271 4.74 -7.09 -5.58
N ASP A 272 5.85 -7.81 -5.41
CA ASP A 272 7.01 -7.77 -6.31
C ASP A 272 6.96 -8.87 -7.38
#